data_AF-A0A085ZU01-F1
#
_entry.id   AF-A0A085ZU01-F1
#
_cell.length_a   1.000
_cell.length_b   1.000
_cell.length_c   1.000
_cell.angle_alpha   90.00
_cell.angle_beta   90.00
_cell.angle_gamma   90.00
#
_symmetry.space_group_name_H-M   'P 1'
#
loop_
_entity.id
_entity.type
_entity.pdbx_description
1 polymer ?
#
loop_
_entity_poly.entity_id
_entity_poly.type
_entity_poly.pdbx_seq_one_letter_code
_entity_poly.pdbx_strand_id
1 'polypeptide(L)'
;MKQFFIILLSSILMFPSFGNVVVYAMFKINQDKIAKTICVQRKVEFNSCNGRCQLKKNLLKLDANEKEMQNHLKEKQELVYIQNFSSDDIFNSNYKENHLASFFHFTKKPISVSITTFRPPAYFV
;
A
#
# COMPACT_ATOMS: atom_id res chain seq x y z
N MET A 1 -6.01 30.55 -13.14
CA MET A 1 -4.66 30.05 -12.78
C MET A 1 -4.70 29.03 -11.64
N LYS A 2 -5.06 29.40 -10.39
CA LYS A 2 -5.07 28.46 -9.25
C LYS A 2 -5.92 27.20 -9.46
N GLN A 3 -7.10 27.32 -10.06
CA GLN A 3 -7.98 26.17 -10.38
C GLN A 3 -7.34 25.19 -11.38
N PHE A 4 -6.59 25.68 -12.36
CA PHE A 4 -5.90 24.82 -13.32
C PHE A 4 -4.84 23.96 -12.63
N PHE A 5 -4.06 24.54 -11.71
CA PHE A 5 -3.09 23.79 -10.92
C PHE A 5 -3.74 22.69 -10.08
N ILE A 6 -4.91 22.95 -9.48
CA ILE A 6 -5.64 21.95 -8.70
C ILE A 6 -6.11 20.80 -9.60
N ILE A 7 -6.68 21.11 -10.77
CA ILE A 7 -7.14 20.11 -11.75
C ILE A 7 -5.97 19.28 -12.27
N LEU A 8 -4.86 19.94 -12.61
CA LEU A 8 -3.63 19.29 -13.08
C LEU A 8 -3.07 18.32 -12.03
N LEU A 9 -2.96 18.78 -10.78
CA LEU A 9 -2.39 18.00 -9.68
C LEU A 9 -3.27 16.80 -9.32
N SER A 10 -4.59 16.98 -9.34
CA SER A 10 -5.56 15.88 -9.20
C SER A 10 -5.42 14.84 -10.32
N SER A 11 -5.28 15.29 -11.57
CA SER A 11 -5.13 14.41 -12.74
C SER A 11 -3.84 13.58 -12.66
N ILE A 12 -2.74 14.19 -12.24
CA ILE A 12 -1.44 13.50 -12.06
C ILE A 12 -1.53 12.42 -10.98
N LEU A 13 -2.26 12.66 -9.89
CA LEU A 13 -2.44 11.68 -8.82
C LEU A 13 -3.25 10.45 -9.27
N MET A 14 -4.19 10.61 -10.21
CA MET A 14 -4.96 9.47 -10.75
C MET A 14 -4.23 8.71 -11.85
N PHE A 15 -3.25 9.33 -12.52
CA PHE A 15 -2.51 8.75 -13.65
C PHE A 15 -1.92 7.34 -13.41
N PRO A 16 -1.34 7.01 -12.23
CA PRO A 16 -0.78 5.69 -11.97
C PRO A 16 -1.80 4.55 -12.12
N SER A 17 -3.09 4.82 -11.94
CA SER A 17 -4.17 3.83 -12.07
C SER A 17 -4.29 3.23 -13.48
N PHE A 18 -3.69 3.86 -14.49
CA PHE A 18 -3.78 3.46 -15.89
C PHE A 18 -2.58 2.62 -16.39
N GLY A 19 -1.75 2.07 -15.49
CA GLY A 19 -0.53 1.31 -15.86
C GLY A 19 -0.76 0.22 -16.92
N ASN A 20 -1.82 -0.58 -16.76
CA ASN A 20 -2.18 -1.64 -17.73
C ASN A 20 -2.54 -1.09 -19.11
N VAL A 21 -3.24 0.05 -19.17
CA VAL A 21 -3.65 0.71 -20.41
C VAL A 21 -2.43 1.22 -21.16
N VAL A 22 -1.48 1.83 -20.44
CA VAL A 22 -0.23 2.32 -21.03
C VAL A 22 0.60 1.16 -21.61
N VAL A 23 0.75 0.06 -20.87
CA VAL A 23 1.46 -1.14 -21.36
C VAL A 23 0.80 -1.71 -22.62
N TYR A 24 -0.53 -1.78 -22.63
CA TYR A 24 -1.28 -2.25 -23.79
C TYR A 24 -1.13 -1.31 -25.00
N ALA A 25 -1.23 0.00 -24.80
CA ALA A 25 -1.07 0.99 -25.86
C ALA A 25 0.35 0.93 -26.48
N MET A 26 1.39 0.87 -25.65
CA MET A 26 2.78 0.71 -26.11
C MET A 26 3.00 -0.58 -26.88
N PHE A 27 2.39 -1.68 -26.43
CA PHE A 27 2.40 -2.95 -27.16
C PHE A 27 1.71 -2.81 -28.52
N LYS A 28 0.53 -2.17 -28.57
CA LYS A 28 -0.27 -2.06 -29.79
C LYS A 28 0.43 -1.22 -30.85
N ILE A 29 1.03 -0.09 -30.47
CA ILE A 29 1.80 0.79 -31.37
C ILE A 29 3.00 0.03 -31.98
N ASN A 30 3.64 -0.86 -31.22
CA ASN A 30 4.83 -1.58 -31.65
C ASN A 30 4.57 -3.05 -32.00
N GLN A 31 3.30 -3.43 -32.18
CA GLN A 31 2.89 -4.85 -32.23
C GLN A 31 3.62 -5.61 -33.34
N ASP A 32 3.74 -5.01 -34.52
CA ASP A 32 4.38 -5.64 -35.68
C ASP A 32 5.88 -5.88 -35.46
N LYS A 33 6.57 -4.92 -34.84
CA LYS A 33 7.99 -5.07 -34.49
C LYS A 33 8.16 -6.18 -33.48
N ILE A 34 7.33 -6.22 -32.44
CA ILE A 34 7.36 -7.23 -31.38
C ILE A 34 7.10 -8.63 -31.96
N ALA A 35 6.12 -8.76 -32.86
CA ALA A 35 5.79 -10.03 -33.52
C ALA A 35 6.97 -10.57 -34.36
N LYS A 36 7.70 -9.69 -35.05
CA LYS A 36 8.82 -10.08 -35.93
C LYS A 36 10.11 -10.35 -35.17
N THR A 37 10.39 -9.62 -34.08
CA THR A 37 11.70 -9.68 -33.41
C THR A 37 11.68 -10.49 -32.11
N ILE A 38 10.71 -10.26 -31.22
CA ILE A 38 10.77 -10.77 -29.84
C ILE A 38 9.82 -11.96 -29.62
N CYS A 39 8.76 -12.09 -30.43
CA CYS A 39 7.77 -13.14 -30.24
C CYS A 39 8.39 -14.55 -30.29
N VAL A 40 8.04 -15.38 -29.30
CA VAL A 40 8.57 -16.75 -29.16
C VAL A 40 8.18 -17.62 -30.37
N GLN A 41 6.95 -17.44 -30.88
CA GLN A 41 6.42 -18.19 -32.02
C GLN A 41 6.70 -17.53 -33.38
N ARG A 42 7.62 -16.55 -33.46
CA ARG A 42 7.91 -15.80 -34.71
C ARG A 42 8.35 -16.66 -35.89
N LYS A 43 8.89 -17.86 -35.64
CA LYS A 43 9.38 -18.81 -36.67
C LYS A 43 8.33 -19.86 -37.06
N VAL A 44 7.17 -19.87 -36.42
CA VAL A 44 6.10 -20.83 -36.69
C VAL A 44 5.25 -20.31 -37.84
N GLU A 45 5.11 -21.11 -38.90
CA GLU A 45 4.19 -20.78 -39.99
C GLU A 45 2.74 -20.81 -39.47
N PHE A 46 1.94 -19.80 -39.81
CA PHE A 46 0.58 -19.56 -39.28
C PHE A 46 0.48 -19.33 -37.77
N ASN A 47 1.42 -18.56 -37.21
CA ASN A 47 1.39 -18.16 -35.81
C ASN A 47 0.20 -17.24 -35.44
N SER A 48 -0.57 -17.62 -34.42
CA SER A 48 -1.69 -16.83 -33.87
C SER A 48 -1.32 -15.87 -32.72
N CYS A 49 -0.12 -16.00 -32.16
CA CYS A 49 0.33 -15.23 -30.99
C CYS A 49 0.53 -13.74 -31.30
N ASN A 50 1.13 -13.37 -32.43
CA ASN A 50 1.29 -11.96 -32.83
C ASN A 50 1.86 -11.05 -31.73
N GLY A 51 2.84 -11.54 -30.97
CA GLY A 51 3.49 -10.81 -29.87
C GLY A 51 2.76 -10.86 -28.51
N ARG A 52 1.60 -11.50 -28.39
CA ARG A 52 0.82 -11.62 -27.14
C ARG A 52 1.60 -12.25 -25.98
N CYS A 53 2.57 -13.12 -26.28
CA CYS A 53 3.48 -13.68 -25.28
C CYS A 53 4.27 -12.58 -24.54
N GLN A 54 4.72 -11.55 -25.26
CA GLN A 54 5.45 -10.43 -24.68
C GLN A 54 4.51 -9.50 -23.89
N LEU A 55 3.30 -9.26 -24.40
CA LEU A 55 2.28 -8.50 -23.68
C LEU A 55 1.98 -9.15 -22.32
N LYS A 56 1.73 -10.47 -22.29
CA LYS A 56 1.48 -11.22 -21.05
C LYS A 56 2.65 -11.09 -20.07
N LYS A 57 3.89 -11.19 -20.55
CA LYS A 57 5.09 -11.03 -19.72
C LYS A 57 5.18 -9.64 -19.10
N ASN A 58 4.91 -8.59 -19.88
CA ASN A 58 4.95 -7.21 -19.39
C ASN A 58 3.87 -6.93 -18.34
N LEU A 59 2.65 -7.44 -18.55
CA LEU A 59 1.55 -7.30 -17.59
C LEU A 59 1.84 -8.04 -16.27
N LEU A 60 2.37 -9.26 -16.34
CA LEU A 60 2.77 -10.01 -15.15
C LEU A 60 3.89 -9.30 -14.37
N LYS A 61 4.84 -8.68 -15.08
CA LYS A 61 5.90 -7.89 -14.44
C LYS A 61 5.34 -6.66 -13.73
N LEU A 62 4.35 -5.99 -14.32
CA LEU A 62 3.69 -4.84 -13.70
C LEU A 62 2.95 -5.24 -12.42
N ASP A 63 2.15 -6.30 -12.46
CA ASP A 63 1.45 -6.83 -11.27
C ASP A 63 2.42 -7.30 -10.17
N ALA A 64 3.53 -7.94 -10.55
CA ALA A 64 4.56 -8.35 -9.58
C ALA A 64 5.21 -7.14 -8.88
N ASN A 65 5.57 -6.10 -9.64
CA ASN A 65 6.12 -4.86 -9.09
C ASN A 65 5.13 -4.15 -8.17
N GLU A 66 3.84 -4.11 -8.55
CA GLU A 66 2.79 -3.52 -7.70
C GLU A 66 2.65 -4.28 -6.36
N LYS A 67 2.69 -5.61 -6.39
CA LYS A 67 2.65 -6.45 -5.18
C LYS A 67 3.88 -6.28 -4.31
N GLU A 68 5.08 -6.23 -4.90
CA GLU A 68 6.33 -6.00 -4.17
C GLU A 68 6.33 -4.64 -3.48
N MET A 69 5.88 -3.59 -4.16
CA MET A 69 5.72 -2.26 -3.58
C MET A 69 4.73 -2.27 -2.39
N GLN A 70 3.59 -2.95 -2.54
CA GLN A 70 2.62 -3.09 -1.44
C GLN A 70 3.20 -3.83 -0.23
N ASN A 71 4.00 -4.87 -0.46
CA ASN A 71 4.65 -5.61 0.62
C ASN A 71 5.68 -4.76 1.36
N HIS A 72 6.52 -4.01 0.65
CA HIS A 72 7.47 -3.07 1.27
C HIS A 72 6.79 -1.96 2.08
N LEU A 73 5.63 -1.48 1.62
CA LEU A 73 4.83 -0.50 2.37
C LEU A 73 4.33 -1.08 3.69
N LYS A 74 3.85 -2.33 3.69
CA LYS A 74 3.39 -3.02 4.91
C LYS A 74 4.53 -3.29 5.90
N GLU A 75 5.68 -3.79 5.41
CA GLU A 75 6.86 -4.04 6.23
C GLU A 75 7.35 -2.76 6.93
N LYS A 76 7.35 -1.62 6.22
CA LYS A 76 7.70 -0.31 6.81
C LYS A 76 6.65 0.17 7.82
N GLN A 77 5.38 -0.12 7.62
CA GLN A 77 4.33 0.23 8.60
C GLN A 77 4.48 -0.57 9.89
N GLU A 78 4.83 -1.86 9.81
CA GLU A 78 5.08 -2.69 11.00
C GLU A 78 6.29 -2.19 11.82
N LEU A 79 7.32 -1.63 11.17
CA LEU A 79 8.48 -1.06 11.85
C LEU A 79 8.22 0.30 12.54
N VAL A 80 7.21 1.06 12.10
CA VAL A 80 6.87 2.39 12.69
C VAL A 80 6.14 2.27 14.03
N TYR A 81 5.70 1.07 14.44
CA TYR A 81 5.10 0.83 15.76
C TYR A 81 6.10 0.77 16.92
N ILE A 82 7.41 0.87 16.67
CA ILE A 82 8.39 1.07 17.74
C ILE A 82 8.49 2.57 18.00
N GLN A 83 7.60 3.05 18.88
CA GLN A 83 7.66 4.38 19.45
C GLN A 83 9.00 4.49 20.21
N ASN A 84 10.00 5.12 19.59
CA ASN A 84 11.15 5.63 20.33
C ASN A 84 10.64 6.75 21.24
N PHE A 85 10.24 6.42 22.46
CA PHE A 85 10.30 7.40 23.54
C PHE A 85 11.79 7.67 23.76
N SER A 86 12.32 8.66 23.05
CA SER A 86 13.54 9.33 23.48
C SER A 86 13.18 10.07 24.76
N SER A 87 13.43 9.39 25.88
CA SER A 87 13.47 9.98 27.21
C SER A 87 14.58 11.03 27.23
N ASP A 88 14.21 12.22 27.68
CA ASP A 88 15.04 13.30 28.25
C ASP A 88 16.03 13.98 27.27
N ASP A 89 16.11 15.32 27.14
CA ASP A 89 16.00 16.36 28.16
C ASP A 89 15.18 17.57 27.65
N ILE A 90 14.07 17.92 28.32
CA ILE A 90 13.56 19.29 28.30
C ILE A 90 13.75 19.88 29.69
N PHE A 91 14.78 20.71 29.74
CA PHE A 91 15.34 21.42 30.88
C PHE A 91 14.28 22.03 31.83
N ASN A 92 14.44 21.69 33.12
CA ASN A 92 13.91 22.32 34.33
C ASN A 92 13.08 23.61 34.15
N SER A 93 11.77 23.50 34.35
CA SER A 93 11.02 24.56 35.00
C SER A 93 10.43 24.01 36.29
N ASN A 94 10.78 24.62 37.42
CA ASN A 94 10.31 24.25 38.74
C ASN A 94 8.79 24.46 38.83
N TYR A 95 8.01 23.44 38.46
CA TYR A 95 6.57 23.43 38.71
C TYR A 95 6.30 22.65 40.01
N LYS A 96 5.80 23.34 41.03
CA LYS A 96 5.35 22.73 42.28
C LYS A 96 4.11 21.88 42.00
N GLU A 97 4.30 20.58 41.93
CA GLU A 97 3.24 19.59 41.78
C GLU A 97 2.48 19.43 43.10
N ASN A 98 1.24 19.90 43.12
CA ASN A 98 0.25 19.51 44.13
C ASN A 98 -0.95 18.94 43.40
N HIS A 99 -0.90 17.67 43.01
CA HIS A 99 -2.13 16.92 42.80
C HIS A 99 -1.87 15.43 43.03
N LEU A 100 -2.44 14.90 44.11
CA LEU A 100 -2.61 13.46 44.33
C LEU A 100 -3.47 12.90 43.19
N ALA A 101 -2.83 12.52 42.09
CA ALA A 101 -3.46 11.70 41.09
C ALA A 101 -3.36 10.25 41.57
N SER A 102 -4.43 9.76 42.18
CA SER A 102 -4.60 8.33 42.45
C SER A 102 -4.78 7.59 41.13
N PHE A 103 -3.70 7.36 40.41
CA PHE A 103 -3.68 6.44 39.29
C PHE A 103 -3.73 5.02 39.86
N PHE A 104 -4.83 4.32 39.64
CA PHE A 104 -4.90 2.88 39.89
C PHE A 104 -3.99 2.18 38.89
N HIS A 105 -2.72 2.04 39.25
CA HIS A 105 -1.82 1.13 38.56
C HIS A 105 -2.26 -0.29 38.90
N PHE A 106 -2.79 -1.02 37.91
CA PHE A 106 -2.90 -2.47 38.02
C PHE A 106 -1.48 -3.05 38.06
N THR A 107 -0.99 -3.31 39.27
CA THR A 107 0.38 -3.78 39.53
C THR A 107 0.65 -5.21 39.06
N LYS A 108 -0.34 -5.88 38.46
CA LYS A 108 -0.22 -7.25 37.95
C LYS A 108 -0.68 -7.32 36.50
N LYS A 109 0.05 -8.09 35.69
CA LYS A 109 -0.37 -8.45 34.33
C LYS A 109 -1.71 -9.18 34.40
N PRO A 110 -2.69 -8.86 33.52
CA PRO A 110 -3.94 -9.58 33.48
C PRO A 110 -3.67 -11.04 33.10
N ILE A 111 -4.23 -11.97 33.87
CA ILE A 111 -3.97 -13.41 33.74
C ILE A 111 -4.76 -14.00 32.56
N SER A 112 -5.84 -13.36 32.14
CA SER A 112 -6.61 -13.72 30.95
C SER A 112 -7.41 -12.53 30.42
N VAL A 113 -7.62 -12.48 29.11
CA VAL A 113 -8.56 -11.56 28.47
C VAL A 113 -9.79 -12.35 28.06
N SER A 114 -10.98 -11.93 28.52
CA SER A 114 -12.23 -12.47 28.00
C SER A 114 -12.63 -11.70 26.75
N ILE A 115 -12.67 -12.38 25.61
CA ILE A 115 -12.96 -11.78 24.28
C ILE A 115 -14.45 -12.00 23.93
N THR A 116 -15.31 -12.24 24.92
CA THR A 116 -16.74 -12.38 24.66
C THR A 116 -17.25 -11.05 24.14
N THR A 117 -17.75 -11.03 22.90
CA THR A 117 -18.46 -9.87 22.35
C THR A 117 -19.59 -9.52 23.31
N PHE A 118 -19.57 -8.31 23.87
CA PHE A 118 -20.63 -7.83 24.74
C PHE A 118 -21.96 -7.94 24.00
N ARG A 119 -22.83 -8.85 24.44
CA ARG A 119 -24.19 -9.00 23.93
C ARG A 119 -25.11 -8.34 24.95
N PRO A 120 -25.60 -7.12 24.71
CA PRO A 120 -26.57 -6.52 25.60
C PRO A 120 -27.81 -7.43 25.69
N PRO A 121 -28.47 -7.50 26.87
CA PRO A 121 -29.64 -8.36 27.05
C PRO A 121 -30.73 -7.97 26.05
N ALA A 122 -31.29 -8.96 25.36
CA ALA A 122 -32.25 -8.75 24.28
C ALA A 122 -33.62 -8.24 24.74
N TYR A 123 -33.92 -8.26 26.05
CA TYR A 123 -35.21 -7.82 26.58
C TYR A 123 -35.02 -7.19 27.96
N PHE A 124 -35.52 -5.95 28.11
CA PHE A 124 -35.98 -5.43 29.38
C PHE A 124 -37.32 -6.12 29.68
N VAL A 125 -37.33 -7.02 30.66
CA VAL A 125 -38.55 -7.38 31.39
C VAL A 125 -38.56 -6.57 32.67
#